data_AF-A0A3D3BN55-F1
#
_entry.id   AF-A0A3D3BN55-F1
#
_cell.length_a   1.000
_cell.length_b   1.000
_cell.length_c   1.000
_cell.angle_alpha   90.00
_cell.angle_beta   90.00
_cell.angle_gamma   90.00
#
_symmetry.space_group_name_H-M   'P 1'
#
loop_
_entity.id
_entity.type
_entity.pdbx_description
1 polymer ?
#
loop_
_entity_poly.entity_id
_entity_poly.type
_entity_poly.pdbx_seq_one_letter_code
_entity_poly.pdbx_strand_id
1 'polypeptide(L)'
;MADPFKDGLERREANFQPLTPLVFLARAADVMPDHTAIIHGSSAWTYAMFYRRSRRLASAIAERDIGRGDAVSVLLPNVPAMLEAHHGVPMSGAVLHAINIRLDAATIAFQLDHCQSRMLIVDRALLSLAEAALELCEVTPALVLYDDPEWNSASDAYRLVQPVLSADRWQDYEDMISRGDPNFEWLMPQDEWDAIAISYTSGTTGDPKGVVTHHRGAYLLAQGNALIATMPRHATYLWTLPMFHCNGWCFPWTLSVLFGTHVCLREVRAEPIW
;
A
#
# COMPACT_ATOMS: atom_id res chain seq x y z
N MET A 1 -15.41 -8.08 44.61
CA MET A 1 -14.30 -7.22 45.09
C MET A 1 -13.74 -6.54 43.85
N ALA A 2 -13.64 -5.21 43.82
CA ALA A 2 -13.03 -4.51 42.68
C ALA A 2 -11.57 -4.94 42.57
N ASP A 3 -11.09 -5.17 41.35
CA ASP A 3 -9.70 -5.53 41.07
C ASP A 3 -8.82 -4.29 41.33
N PRO A 4 -7.99 -4.26 42.39
CA PRO A 4 -7.19 -3.09 42.73
C PRO A 4 -6.15 -2.74 41.63
N PHE A 5 -5.89 -3.66 40.69
CA PHE A 5 -5.04 -3.42 39.53
C PHE A 5 -5.78 -2.77 38.35
N LYS A 6 -7.06 -2.42 38.50
CA LYS A 6 -7.87 -1.76 37.45
C LYS A 6 -8.51 -0.45 37.88
N ASP A 7 -8.44 -0.11 39.17
CA ASP A 7 -9.01 1.12 39.72
C ASP A 7 -8.26 2.36 39.21
N GLY A 8 -8.96 3.32 38.60
CA GLY A 8 -8.38 4.53 38.02
C GLY A 8 -7.48 4.31 36.79
N LEU A 9 -7.52 3.11 36.19
CA LEU A 9 -6.74 2.73 35.00
C LEU A 9 -7.64 2.53 33.77
N GLU A 10 -8.80 3.19 33.74
CA GLU A 10 -9.67 3.17 32.56
C GLU A 10 -8.94 3.74 31.34
N ARG A 11 -9.20 3.15 30.17
CA ARG A 11 -8.67 3.66 28.91
C ARG A 11 -9.36 4.98 28.58
N ARG A 12 -8.57 5.99 28.27
CA ARG A 12 -8.97 7.32 27.80
C ARG A 12 -7.95 7.81 26.79
N GLU A 13 -8.31 8.85 26.04
CA GLU A 13 -7.46 9.44 25.00
C GLU A 13 -6.04 9.79 25.51
N ALA A 14 -5.91 10.25 26.76
CA ALA A 14 -4.63 10.62 27.34
C ALA A 14 -3.70 9.43 27.71
N ASN A 15 -4.20 8.19 27.82
CA ASN A 15 -3.40 7.04 28.25
C ASN A 15 -3.49 5.82 27.31
N PHE A 16 -4.28 5.89 26.25
CA PHE A 16 -4.47 4.80 25.30
C PHE A 16 -4.61 5.32 23.87
N GLN A 17 -3.83 4.74 22.96
CA GLN A 17 -3.92 4.95 21.53
C GLN A 17 -3.76 3.58 20.84
N PRO A 18 -4.67 3.20 19.91
CA PRO A 18 -4.56 1.96 19.17
C PRO A 18 -3.21 1.85 18.44
N LEU A 19 -2.58 0.67 18.51
CA LEU A 19 -1.33 0.42 17.80
C LEU A 19 -1.57 0.36 16.29
N THR A 20 -0.78 1.11 15.53
CA THR A 20 -0.83 1.13 14.07
C THR A 20 0.53 1.50 13.49
N PRO A 21 1.01 0.82 12.43
CA PRO A 21 2.30 1.16 11.82
C PRO A 21 2.30 2.53 11.11
N LEU A 22 1.13 3.14 10.88
CA LEU A 22 1.01 4.42 10.16
C LEU A 22 1.74 5.57 10.88
N VAL A 23 1.80 5.52 12.22
CA VAL A 23 2.51 6.53 13.02
C VAL A 23 4.01 6.57 12.73
N PHE A 24 4.60 5.47 12.22
CA PHE A 24 6.02 5.44 11.92
C PHE A 24 6.38 6.39 10.78
N LEU A 25 5.57 6.44 9.72
CA LEU A 25 5.79 7.37 8.61
C LEU A 25 5.55 8.82 9.05
N ALA A 26 4.49 9.07 9.82
CA ALA A 26 4.21 10.39 10.36
C ALA A 26 5.37 10.91 11.23
N ARG A 27 5.89 10.07 12.14
CA ARG A 27 7.08 10.36 12.95
C ARG A 27 8.32 10.59 12.07
N ALA A 28 8.54 9.77 11.05
CA ALA A 28 9.69 9.88 10.18
C ALA A 28 9.71 11.21 9.42
N ALA A 29 8.55 11.64 8.91
CA ALA A 29 8.39 12.92 8.23
C ALA A 29 8.52 14.13 9.17
N ASP A 30 8.16 13.99 10.45
CA ASP A 30 8.31 15.07 11.45
C ASP A 30 9.77 15.22 11.92
N VAL A 31 10.42 14.09 12.26
CA VAL A 31 11.75 14.10 12.88
C VAL A 31 12.88 14.19 11.84
N MET A 32 12.69 13.60 10.65
CA MET A 32 13.70 13.54 9.59
C MET A 32 13.08 13.89 8.21
N PRO A 33 12.47 15.08 8.06
CA PRO A 33 11.72 15.45 6.85
C PRO A 33 12.53 15.35 5.56
N ASP A 34 13.82 15.69 5.63
CA ASP A 34 14.72 15.78 4.47
C ASP A 34 15.50 14.48 4.20
N HIS A 35 15.38 13.47 5.06
CA HIS A 35 16.05 12.19 4.83
C HIS A 35 15.39 11.44 3.66
N THR A 36 16.21 10.83 2.80
CA THR A 36 15.73 10.06 1.64
C THR A 36 14.96 8.82 2.10
N ALA A 37 13.67 8.78 1.78
CA ALA A 37 12.78 7.66 2.09
C ALA A 37 12.69 6.68 0.92
N ILE A 38 12.65 7.16 -0.32
CA ILE A 38 12.44 6.34 -1.51
C ILE A 38 13.43 6.72 -2.58
N ILE A 39 14.03 5.72 -3.23
CA ILE A 39 14.82 5.83 -4.45
C ILE A 39 14.15 4.93 -5.49
N HIS A 40 13.89 5.46 -6.68
CA HIS A 40 13.33 4.72 -7.81
C HIS A 40 13.96 5.26 -9.10
N GLY A 41 14.75 4.44 -9.79
CA GLY A 41 15.54 4.91 -10.93
C GLY A 41 16.44 6.09 -10.56
N SER A 42 16.29 7.19 -11.30
CA SER A 42 17.00 8.46 -11.07
C SER A 42 16.32 9.38 -10.05
N SER A 43 15.11 9.04 -9.61
CA SER A 43 14.32 9.83 -8.68
C SER A 43 14.60 9.46 -7.21
N ALA A 44 14.64 10.47 -6.35
CA ALA A 44 14.78 10.31 -4.89
C ALA A 44 13.79 11.20 -4.14
N TRP A 45 13.04 10.64 -3.19
CA TRP A 45 12.02 11.32 -2.43
C TRP A 45 12.35 11.32 -0.94
N THR A 46 12.12 12.44 -0.27
CA THR A 46 12.31 12.56 1.18
C THR A 46 11.12 12.01 1.96
N TYR A 47 11.28 11.80 3.26
CA TYR A 47 10.17 11.42 4.15
C TYR A 47 9.03 12.43 4.16
N ALA A 48 9.33 13.74 4.10
CA ALA A 48 8.29 14.77 3.99
C ALA A 48 7.50 14.66 2.68
N MET A 49 8.16 14.33 1.57
CA MET A 49 7.49 14.10 0.29
C MET A 49 6.64 12.83 0.33
N PHE A 50 7.21 11.72 0.80
CA PHE A 50 6.51 10.44 0.90
C PHE A 50 5.24 10.56 1.74
N TYR A 51 5.34 11.14 2.94
CA TYR A 51 4.19 11.31 3.82
C TYR A 51 3.11 12.22 3.22
N ARG A 52 3.48 13.37 2.62
CA ARG A 52 2.50 14.24 1.94
C ARG A 52 1.78 13.51 0.81
N ARG A 53 2.49 12.71 0.01
CA ARG A 53 1.89 11.94 -1.08
C ARG A 53 0.98 10.83 -0.58
N SER A 54 1.35 10.12 0.50
CA SER A 54 0.44 9.17 1.16
C SER A 54 -0.82 9.84 1.72
N ARG A 55 -0.73 11.04 2.30
CA ARG A 55 -1.90 11.81 2.76
C ARG A 55 -2.81 12.25 1.62
N ARG A 56 -2.21 12.69 0.50
CA ARG A 56 -2.95 13.02 -0.73
C ARG A 56 -3.71 11.82 -1.27
N LEU A 57 -3.08 10.65 -1.31
CA LEU A 57 -3.76 9.41 -1.69
C LEU A 57 -4.92 9.10 -0.73
N ALA A 58 -4.70 9.20 0.58
CA ALA A 58 -5.74 8.98 1.57
C ALA A 58 -6.95 9.92 1.40
N SER A 59 -6.70 11.22 1.19
CA SER A 59 -7.72 12.23 0.90
C SER A 59 -8.51 11.87 -0.34
N ALA A 60 -7.83 11.55 -1.44
CA ALA A 60 -8.48 11.23 -2.70
C ALA A 60 -9.34 9.95 -2.61
N ILE A 61 -8.92 8.96 -1.81
CA ILE A 61 -9.73 7.77 -1.53
C ILE A 61 -10.97 8.16 -0.71
N ALA A 62 -10.80 8.94 0.36
CA ALA A 62 -11.89 9.37 1.23
C ALA A 62 -12.95 10.24 0.50
N GLU A 63 -12.53 11.09 -0.43
CA GLU A 63 -13.42 11.91 -1.29
C GLU A 63 -14.35 11.07 -2.18
N ARG A 64 -14.08 9.77 -2.34
CA ARG A 64 -14.92 8.81 -3.09
C ARG A 64 -15.81 7.98 -2.18
N ASP A 65 -15.98 8.40 -0.93
CA ASP A 65 -16.71 7.68 0.12
C ASP A 65 -16.17 6.26 0.35
N ILE A 66 -14.86 6.06 0.12
CA ILE A 66 -14.16 4.80 0.40
C ILE A 66 -13.42 4.95 1.72
N GLY A 67 -13.70 4.06 2.67
CA GLY A 67 -13.09 4.13 4.00
C GLY A 67 -13.22 2.81 4.76
N ARG A 68 -13.60 2.89 6.04
CA ARG A 68 -13.68 1.71 6.91
C ARG A 68 -14.63 0.66 6.36
N GLY A 69 -14.14 -0.57 6.27
CA GLY A 69 -14.89 -1.71 5.74
C GLY A 69 -14.76 -1.89 4.22
N ASP A 70 -14.18 -0.92 3.52
CA ASP A 70 -13.90 -1.03 2.09
C ASP A 70 -12.49 -1.53 1.81
N ALA A 71 -12.31 -2.21 0.68
CA ALA A 71 -11.01 -2.61 0.16
C ALA A 71 -10.57 -1.75 -1.02
N VAL A 72 -9.30 -1.34 -1.01
CA VAL A 72 -8.62 -0.75 -2.18
C VAL A 72 -7.59 -1.73 -2.67
N SER A 73 -7.80 -2.24 -3.88
CA SER A 73 -6.91 -3.19 -4.52
C SER A 73 -5.82 -2.49 -5.33
N VAL A 74 -4.61 -3.05 -5.31
CA VAL A 74 -3.48 -2.54 -6.10
C VAL A 74 -2.83 -3.67 -6.89
N LEU A 75 -2.71 -3.48 -8.20
CA LEU A 75 -1.99 -4.33 -9.14
C LEU A 75 -0.76 -3.57 -9.64
N LEU A 76 0.24 -3.45 -8.75
CA LEU A 76 1.44 -2.64 -8.94
C LEU A 76 2.70 -3.51 -8.75
N PRO A 77 3.78 -3.27 -9.51
CA PRO A 77 5.11 -3.79 -9.20
C PRO A 77 5.73 -3.06 -7.99
N ASN A 78 7.01 -3.29 -7.72
CA ASN A 78 7.76 -2.62 -6.66
C ASN A 78 8.12 -1.17 -7.04
N VAL A 79 7.12 -0.30 -7.06
CA VAL A 79 7.22 1.12 -7.44
C VAL A 79 6.81 2.05 -6.29
N PRO A 80 7.13 3.35 -6.32
CA PRO A 80 6.76 4.28 -5.25
C PRO A 80 5.26 4.32 -4.95
N ALA A 81 4.38 4.21 -5.95
CA ALA A 81 2.93 4.15 -5.73
C ALA A 81 2.48 2.94 -4.87
N MET A 82 3.22 1.82 -4.90
CA MET A 82 2.96 0.70 -4.00
C MET A 82 3.27 1.08 -2.55
N LEU A 83 4.38 1.78 -2.29
CA LEU A 83 4.71 2.28 -0.95
C LEU A 83 3.69 3.32 -0.49
N GLU A 84 3.25 4.21 -1.38
CA GLU A 84 2.16 5.15 -1.09
C GLU A 84 0.89 4.40 -0.70
N ALA A 85 0.50 3.33 -1.40
CA ALA A 85 -0.67 2.53 -1.08
C ALA A 85 -0.58 1.84 0.30
N HIS A 86 0.60 1.36 0.71
CA HIS A 86 0.82 0.75 2.04
C HIS A 86 0.56 1.72 3.21
N HIS A 87 0.55 3.03 2.96
CA HIS A 87 0.24 4.05 3.96
C HIS A 87 -1.05 4.79 3.67
N GLY A 88 -1.24 5.29 2.46
CA GLY A 88 -2.38 6.11 2.04
C GLY A 88 -3.72 5.39 2.09
N VAL A 89 -3.78 4.12 1.67
CA VAL A 89 -5.01 3.33 1.76
C VAL A 89 -5.45 3.20 3.22
N PRO A 90 -4.64 2.66 4.15
CA PRO A 90 -5.05 2.57 5.55
C PRO A 90 -5.17 3.92 6.26
N MET A 91 -4.50 4.99 5.79
CA MET A 91 -4.72 6.36 6.26
C MET A 91 -6.13 6.90 5.92
N SER A 92 -6.77 6.39 4.86
CA SER A 92 -8.19 6.66 4.58
C SER A 92 -9.16 5.81 5.43
N GLY A 93 -8.63 4.85 6.20
CA GLY A 93 -9.40 3.85 6.95
C GLY A 93 -9.79 2.61 6.14
N ALA A 94 -9.49 2.55 4.85
CA ALA A 94 -9.71 1.39 3.99
C ALA A 94 -8.65 0.31 4.16
N VAL A 95 -8.96 -0.91 3.70
CA VAL A 95 -8.08 -2.08 3.76
C VAL A 95 -7.28 -2.19 2.46
N LEU A 96 -5.96 -2.27 2.55
CA LEU A 96 -5.10 -2.50 1.37
C LEU A 96 -5.19 -3.96 0.90
N HIS A 97 -5.45 -4.15 -0.38
CA HIS A 97 -5.35 -5.45 -1.04
C HIS A 97 -4.26 -5.42 -2.13
N ALA A 98 -3.04 -5.86 -1.81
CA ALA A 98 -1.95 -5.94 -2.79
C ALA A 98 -1.99 -7.27 -3.56
N ILE A 99 -2.17 -7.17 -4.88
CA ILE A 99 -2.38 -8.31 -5.77
C ILE A 99 -1.04 -8.79 -6.35
N ASN A 100 -0.89 -10.10 -6.45
CA ASN A 100 0.22 -10.70 -7.18
C ASN A 100 0.08 -10.46 -8.69
N ILE A 101 1.02 -9.70 -9.25
CA ILE A 101 1.05 -9.33 -10.68
C ILE A 101 1.26 -10.50 -11.64
N ARG A 102 1.55 -11.71 -11.14
CA ARG A 102 1.75 -12.93 -11.94
C ARG A 102 0.51 -13.83 -12.03
N LEU A 103 -0.61 -13.41 -11.42
CA LEU A 103 -1.86 -14.16 -11.48
C LEU A 103 -2.56 -13.99 -12.81
N ASP A 104 -3.38 -14.98 -13.18
CA ASP A 104 -4.30 -14.86 -14.31
C ASP A 104 -5.51 -13.97 -13.98
N ALA A 105 -6.21 -13.52 -15.03
CA ALA A 105 -7.36 -12.63 -14.92
C ALA A 105 -8.51 -13.21 -14.07
N ALA A 106 -8.78 -14.50 -14.19
CA ALA A 106 -9.87 -15.15 -13.44
C ALA A 106 -9.57 -15.18 -11.93
N THR A 107 -8.32 -15.45 -11.56
CA THR A 107 -7.88 -15.44 -10.17
C THR A 107 -7.90 -14.02 -9.59
N ILE A 108 -7.52 -13.01 -10.38
CA ILE A 108 -7.62 -11.61 -9.97
C ILE A 108 -9.09 -11.21 -9.77
N ALA A 109 -9.96 -11.54 -10.72
CA ALA A 109 -11.39 -11.25 -10.65
C ALA A 109 -12.03 -11.84 -9.38
N PHE A 110 -11.76 -13.12 -9.10
CA PHE A 110 -12.20 -13.76 -7.86
C PHE A 110 -11.78 -12.98 -6.61
N GLN A 111 -10.53 -12.51 -6.55
CA GLN A 111 -10.05 -11.76 -5.38
C GLN A 111 -10.74 -10.41 -5.23
N LEU A 112 -10.96 -9.70 -6.34
CA LEU A 112 -11.65 -8.41 -6.38
C LEU A 112 -13.10 -8.54 -5.89
N ASP A 113 -13.82 -9.56 -6.35
CA ASP A 113 -15.18 -9.85 -5.91
C ASP A 113 -15.20 -10.27 -4.43
N HIS A 114 -14.31 -11.18 -4.03
CA HIS A 114 -14.30 -11.73 -2.67
C HIS A 114 -13.92 -10.68 -1.61
N CYS A 115 -13.05 -9.71 -1.92
CA CYS A 115 -12.78 -8.59 -1.01
C CYS A 115 -13.69 -7.37 -1.23
N GLN A 116 -14.66 -7.46 -2.14
CA GLN A 116 -15.58 -6.39 -2.50
C GLN A 116 -14.85 -5.08 -2.84
N SER A 117 -13.81 -5.17 -3.68
CA SER A 117 -12.94 -4.05 -4.01
C SER A 117 -13.72 -2.83 -4.50
N ARG A 118 -13.47 -1.66 -3.89
CA ARG A 118 -14.11 -0.37 -4.25
C ARG A 118 -13.29 0.45 -5.22
N MET A 119 -11.97 0.24 -5.22
CA MET A 119 -11.03 0.88 -6.12
C MET A 119 -9.95 -0.12 -6.52
N LEU A 120 -9.47 -0.02 -7.75
CA LEU A 120 -8.36 -0.79 -8.28
C LEU A 120 -7.33 0.16 -8.88
N ILE A 121 -6.14 0.25 -8.27
CA ILE A 121 -5.00 1.02 -8.77
C ILE A 121 -4.10 0.07 -9.56
N VAL A 122 -3.86 0.37 -10.84
CA VAL A 122 -3.20 -0.55 -11.78
C VAL A 122 -2.01 0.13 -12.42
N ASP A 123 -0.89 -0.57 -12.48
CA ASP A 123 0.23 -0.13 -13.30
C ASP A 123 -0.13 -0.21 -14.78
N ARG A 124 0.15 0.84 -15.57
CA ARG A 124 -0.20 0.90 -17.00
C ARG A 124 0.26 -0.34 -17.78
N ALA A 125 1.39 -0.94 -17.43
CA ALA A 125 1.90 -2.15 -18.11
C ALA A 125 1.05 -3.41 -17.85
N LEU A 126 0.19 -3.39 -16.83
CA LEU A 126 -0.69 -4.49 -16.43
C LEU A 126 -2.16 -4.21 -16.79
N LEU A 127 -2.43 -3.14 -17.54
CA LEU A 127 -3.79 -2.72 -17.88
C LEU A 127 -4.60 -3.81 -18.58
N SER A 128 -4.03 -4.46 -19.60
CA SER A 128 -4.76 -5.52 -20.33
C SER A 128 -5.16 -6.70 -19.44
N LEU A 129 -4.31 -7.04 -18.45
CA LEU A 129 -4.62 -8.08 -17.46
C LEU A 129 -5.75 -7.62 -16.53
N ALA A 130 -5.72 -6.36 -16.08
CA ALA A 130 -6.76 -5.79 -15.25
C ALA A 130 -8.11 -5.67 -15.98
N GLU A 131 -8.12 -5.24 -17.24
CA GLU A 131 -9.34 -5.17 -18.06
C GLU A 131 -9.95 -6.57 -18.23
N ALA A 132 -9.14 -7.58 -18.56
CA ALA A 132 -9.61 -8.97 -18.66
C ALA A 132 -10.16 -9.49 -17.33
N ALA A 133 -9.62 -9.07 -16.18
CA ALA A 133 -10.17 -9.43 -14.87
C ALA A 133 -11.49 -8.70 -14.59
N LEU A 134 -11.57 -7.41 -14.90
CA LEU A 134 -12.76 -6.57 -14.69
C LEU A 134 -13.95 -7.03 -15.54
N GLU A 135 -13.72 -7.62 -16.72
CA GLU A 135 -14.77 -8.26 -17.53
C GLU A 135 -15.42 -9.47 -16.85
N LEU A 136 -14.70 -10.13 -15.92
CA LEU A 136 -15.16 -11.30 -15.19
C LEU A 136 -15.73 -10.97 -13.80
N CYS A 137 -15.51 -9.74 -13.30
CA CYS A 137 -15.94 -9.33 -11.97
C CYS A 137 -17.44 -9.02 -11.90
N GLU A 138 -18.04 -9.29 -10.74
CA GLU A 138 -19.34 -8.72 -10.37
C GLU A 138 -19.20 -7.30 -9.82
N VAL A 139 -18.11 -7.02 -9.09
CA VAL A 139 -17.81 -5.67 -8.60
C VAL A 139 -17.29 -4.75 -9.71
N THR A 140 -17.60 -3.46 -9.59
CA THR A 140 -17.14 -2.42 -10.52
C THR A 140 -16.30 -1.37 -9.79
N PRO A 141 -15.06 -1.70 -9.36
CA PRO A 141 -14.21 -0.75 -8.65
C PRO A 141 -13.89 0.46 -9.52
N ALA A 142 -13.68 1.62 -8.89
CA ALA A 142 -13.08 2.76 -9.56
C ALA A 142 -11.67 2.39 -10.05
N LEU A 143 -11.41 2.51 -11.36
CA LEU A 143 -10.12 2.17 -11.96
C LEU A 143 -9.20 3.39 -11.96
N VAL A 144 -8.00 3.23 -11.40
CA VAL A 144 -6.97 4.27 -11.37
C VAL A 144 -5.71 3.73 -12.03
N LEU A 145 -5.14 4.46 -12.99
CA LEU A 145 -3.96 4.04 -13.75
C LEU A 145 -2.73 4.78 -13.27
N TYR A 146 -1.71 4.03 -12.84
CA TYR A 146 -0.40 4.53 -12.51
C TYR A 146 0.54 4.37 -13.71
N ASP A 147 1.09 5.49 -14.18
CA ASP A 147 2.15 5.51 -15.19
C ASP A 147 3.49 5.81 -14.51
N ASP A 148 4.40 4.84 -14.54
CA ASP A 148 5.69 4.95 -13.86
C ASP A 148 6.62 5.91 -14.65
N PRO A 149 7.01 7.06 -14.08
CA PRO A 149 7.78 8.08 -14.81
C PRO A 149 9.20 7.61 -15.16
N GLU A 150 9.77 6.69 -14.38
CA GLU A 150 11.11 6.13 -14.62
C GLU A 150 11.09 4.96 -15.61
N TRP A 151 9.90 4.46 -15.95
CA TRP A 151 9.75 3.31 -16.83
C TRP A 151 9.68 3.78 -18.29
N ASN A 152 10.85 4.01 -18.89
CA ASN A 152 11.00 4.50 -20.27
C ASN A 152 11.59 3.44 -21.21
N SER A 153 11.11 2.21 -21.09
CA SER A 153 11.52 1.12 -21.98
C SER A 153 11.00 1.38 -23.40
N ALA A 154 11.85 1.93 -24.26
CA ALA A 154 11.58 2.19 -25.68
C ALA A 154 11.29 0.92 -26.50
N SER A 155 11.45 -0.28 -25.92
CA SER A 155 11.13 -1.56 -26.54
C SER A 155 9.73 -2.09 -26.23
N ASP A 156 9.00 -1.47 -25.32
CA ASP A 156 7.82 -2.12 -24.76
C ASP A 156 6.51 -1.55 -25.30
N ALA A 157 5.79 -2.41 -26.01
CA ALA A 157 4.51 -2.12 -26.64
C ALA A 157 3.39 -1.66 -25.67
N TYR A 158 3.58 -1.73 -24.35
CA TYR A 158 2.53 -1.39 -23.38
C TYR A 158 2.18 0.10 -23.33
N ARG A 159 3.11 1.03 -23.64
CA ARG A 159 2.77 2.47 -23.74
C ARG A 159 1.84 2.77 -24.92
N LEU A 160 1.77 1.86 -25.90
CA LEU A 160 0.84 1.92 -27.02
C LEU A 160 -0.49 1.23 -26.72
N VAL A 161 -0.58 0.47 -25.62
CA VAL A 161 -1.84 -0.13 -25.17
C VAL A 161 -2.70 1.00 -24.62
N GLN A 162 -3.58 1.48 -25.48
CA GLN A 162 -4.66 2.36 -25.07
C GLN A 162 -5.67 1.54 -24.25
N PRO A 163 -6.24 2.11 -23.18
CA PRO A 163 -7.36 1.49 -22.48
C PRO A 163 -8.46 1.14 -23.49
N VAL A 164 -8.94 -0.09 -23.44
CA VAL A 164 -10.15 -0.50 -24.19
C VAL A 164 -11.36 0.15 -23.53
N LEU A 165 -11.32 0.28 -22.20
CA LEU A 165 -12.31 1.04 -21.44
C LEU A 165 -12.30 2.53 -21.86
N SER A 166 -13.50 3.11 -21.95
CA SER A 166 -13.68 4.52 -22.29
C SER A 166 -12.98 5.45 -21.28
N ALA A 167 -12.60 6.65 -21.71
CA ALA A 167 -11.80 7.58 -20.90
C ALA A 167 -12.49 8.05 -19.60
N ASP A 168 -13.81 7.90 -19.49
CA ASP A 168 -14.60 8.17 -18.29
C ASP A 168 -14.60 7.00 -17.28
N ARG A 169 -14.05 5.85 -17.65
CA ARG A 169 -14.02 4.62 -16.83
C ARG A 169 -12.74 4.46 -16.01
N TRP A 170 -11.77 5.35 -16.18
CA TRP A 170 -10.53 5.34 -15.41
C TRP A 170 -10.04 6.76 -15.11
N GLN A 171 -9.13 6.87 -14.14
CA GLN A 171 -8.47 8.13 -13.79
C GLN A 171 -6.95 7.94 -13.70
N ASP A 172 -6.19 8.95 -14.12
CA ASP A 172 -4.74 8.96 -13.90
C ASP A 172 -4.40 9.11 -12.40
N TYR A 173 -3.43 8.33 -11.93
CA TYR A 173 -3.03 8.29 -10.53
C TYR A 173 -2.43 9.61 -10.05
N GLU A 174 -1.52 10.22 -10.82
CA GLU A 174 -0.87 11.49 -10.44
C GLU A 174 -1.90 12.63 -10.44
N ASP A 175 -2.82 12.65 -11.42
CA ASP A 175 -3.94 13.59 -11.43
C ASP A 175 -4.86 13.40 -10.21
N MET A 176 -5.13 12.15 -9.81
CA MET A 176 -5.95 11.84 -8.65
C MET A 176 -5.32 12.37 -7.35
N ILE A 177 -4.06 12.04 -7.09
CA ILE A 177 -3.39 12.46 -5.84
C ILE A 177 -3.03 13.96 -5.84
N SER A 178 -2.82 14.58 -7.00
CA SER A 178 -2.54 16.03 -7.07
C SER A 178 -3.72 16.87 -6.55
N ARG A 179 -4.94 16.32 -6.61
CA ARG A 179 -6.17 16.95 -6.10
C ARG A 179 -6.41 16.69 -4.61
N GLY A 180 -5.89 15.59 -4.06
CA GLY A 180 -6.04 15.27 -2.64
C GLY A 180 -5.32 16.28 -1.74
N ASP A 181 -5.77 16.39 -0.48
CA ASP A 181 -5.20 17.32 0.49
C ASP A 181 -3.86 16.80 1.07
N PRO A 182 -2.73 17.51 0.90
CA PRO A 182 -1.46 17.15 1.55
C PRO A 182 -1.49 17.24 3.08
N ASN A 183 -2.48 17.93 3.63
CA ASN A 183 -2.71 18.10 5.06
C ASN A 183 -3.91 17.31 5.58
N PHE A 184 -4.39 16.30 4.83
CA PHE A 184 -5.50 15.45 5.23
C PHE A 184 -5.27 14.82 6.61
N GLU A 185 -6.13 15.11 7.58
CA GLU A 185 -6.09 14.49 8.91
C GLU A 185 -6.53 13.02 8.78
N TRP A 186 -5.56 12.15 8.52
CA TRP A 186 -5.80 10.74 8.28
C TRP A 186 -6.36 10.03 9.52
N LEU A 187 -7.06 8.92 9.28
CA LEU A 187 -7.83 8.22 10.31
C LEU A 187 -6.96 7.21 11.06
N MET A 188 -6.89 7.33 12.39
CA MET A 188 -6.39 6.26 13.26
C MET A 188 -7.36 5.06 13.26
N PRO A 189 -6.91 3.80 13.42
CA PRO A 189 -7.85 2.69 13.62
C PRO A 189 -8.68 2.90 14.89
N GLN A 190 -9.93 2.43 14.89
CA GLN A 190 -10.81 2.49 16.07
C GLN A 190 -10.38 1.46 17.10
N ASP A 191 -10.01 0.28 16.61
CA ASP A 191 -9.41 -0.78 17.39
C ASP A 191 -8.13 -1.27 16.70
N GLU A 192 -7.12 -1.63 17.47
CA GLU A 192 -5.86 -2.14 16.92
C GLU A 192 -6.00 -3.53 16.24
N TRP A 193 -7.17 -4.16 16.36
CA TRP A 193 -7.60 -5.35 15.64
C TRP A 193 -8.30 -5.05 14.31
N ASP A 194 -8.55 -3.78 13.98
CA ASP A 194 -9.04 -3.37 12.67
C ASP A 194 -8.10 -3.90 11.57
N ALA A 195 -8.67 -4.30 10.44
CA ALA A 195 -7.92 -4.76 9.27
C ALA A 195 -7.13 -3.58 8.67
N ILE A 196 -5.83 -3.76 8.48
CA ILE A 196 -4.98 -2.80 7.75
C ILE A 196 -4.82 -3.24 6.29
N ALA A 197 -4.78 -4.55 6.06
CA ALA A 197 -4.55 -5.10 4.74
C ALA A 197 -5.01 -6.57 4.62
N ILE A 198 -5.26 -7.03 3.40
CA ILE A 198 -5.61 -8.40 3.03
C ILE A 198 -4.67 -8.90 1.93
N SER A 199 -4.27 -10.16 2.01
CA SER A 199 -3.50 -10.85 0.97
C SER A 199 -4.13 -12.21 0.67
N TYR A 200 -4.04 -12.70 -0.56
CA TYR A 200 -4.56 -14.02 -0.91
C TYR A 200 -3.45 -15.06 -1.02
N THR A 201 -3.78 -16.28 -0.61
CA THR A 201 -2.90 -17.45 -0.75
C THR A 201 -3.53 -18.49 -1.66
N SER A 202 -2.73 -19.04 -2.57
CA SER A 202 -3.15 -20.04 -3.57
C SER A 202 -3.29 -21.44 -2.97
N GLY A 203 -3.93 -21.57 -1.79
CA GLY A 203 -3.93 -22.80 -0.98
C GLY A 203 -4.15 -24.07 -1.80
N THR A 204 -3.58 -25.20 -1.36
CA THR A 204 -3.38 -26.43 -2.15
C THR A 204 -4.64 -27.08 -2.73
N THR A 205 -5.83 -26.62 -2.37
CA THR A 205 -7.14 -27.07 -2.87
C THR A 205 -8.12 -25.90 -3.00
N GLY A 206 -8.76 -25.75 -4.16
CA GLY A 206 -9.85 -24.79 -4.40
C GLY A 206 -9.41 -23.33 -4.47
N ASP A 207 -10.39 -22.43 -4.32
CA ASP A 207 -10.20 -20.99 -4.51
C ASP A 207 -9.18 -20.36 -3.53
N PRO A 208 -8.54 -19.23 -3.89
CA PRO A 208 -7.65 -18.50 -3.01
C PRO A 208 -8.31 -18.11 -1.69
N LYS A 209 -7.55 -18.16 -0.57
CA LYS A 209 -8.04 -17.74 0.75
C LYS A 209 -7.49 -16.37 1.11
N GLY A 210 -8.37 -15.46 1.49
CA GLY A 210 -8.01 -14.14 2.01
C GLY A 210 -7.46 -14.22 3.43
N VAL A 211 -6.26 -13.69 3.63
CA VAL A 211 -5.58 -13.59 4.92
C VAL A 211 -5.56 -12.12 5.32
N VAL A 212 -6.29 -11.80 6.39
CA VAL A 212 -6.42 -10.43 6.90
C VAL A 212 -5.33 -10.16 7.93
N THR A 213 -4.61 -9.07 7.73
CA THR A 213 -3.65 -8.51 8.69
C THR A 213 -4.31 -7.34 9.41
N HIS A 214 -4.16 -7.28 10.73
CA HIS A 214 -4.67 -6.18 11.55
C HIS A 214 -3.56 -5.20 11.97
N HIS A 215 -3.93 -3.98 12.35
CA HIS A 215 -3.01 -2.90 12.68
C HIS A 215 -1.98 -3.25 13.77
N ARG A 216 -2.40 -3.89 14.87
CA ARG A 216 -1.51 -4.35 15.96
C ARG A 216 -0.46 -5.34 15.45
N GLY A 217 -0.87 -6.31 14.63
CA GLY A 217 0.01 -7.35 14.11
C GLY A 217 1.10 -6.74 13.23
N ALA A 218 0.69 -5.85 12.30
CA ALA A 218 1.61 -5.11 11.46
C ALA A 218 2.56 -4.20 12.26
N TYR A 219 2.06 -3.51 13.29
CA TYR A 219 2.87 -2.65 14.16
C TYR A 219 3.96 -3.43 14.93
N LEU A 220 3.58 -4.57 15.51
CA LEU A 220 4.52 -5.42 16.26
C LEU A 220 5.53 -6.09 15.33
N LEU A 221 5.07 -6.62 14.19
CA LEU A 221 5.96 -7.25 13.21
C LEU A 221 6.93 -6.23 12.58
N ALA A 222 6.48 -5.01 12.29
CA ALA A 222 7.34 -3.97 11.72
C ALA A 222 8.55 -3.67 12.62
N GLN A 223 8.35 -3.61 13.94
CA GLN A 223 9.44 -3.44 14.92
C GLN A 223 10.23 -4.73 15.14
N GLY A 224 9.54 -5.87 15.18
CA GLY A 224 10.18 -7.18 15.30
C GLY A 224 11.16 -7.47 14.17
N ASN A 225 10.81 -7.10 12.93
CA ASN A 225 11.67 -7.19 11.75
C ASN A 225 12.97 -6.40 11.95
N ALA A 226 12.88 -5.14 12.38
CA ALA A 226 14.05 -4.30 12.65
C ALA A 226 15.00 -4.96 13.66
N LEU A 227 14.44 -5.55 14.72
CA LEU A 227 15.21 -6.25 15.75
C LEU A 227 15.84 -7.55 15.21
N ILE A 228 15.03 -8.44 14.62
CA ILE A 228 15.49 -9.80 14.26
C ILE A 228 16.44 -9.80 13.08
N ALA A 229 16.23 -8.92 12.10
CA ALA A 229 17.13 -8.75 10.98
C ALA A 229 18.34 -7.86 11.32
N THR A 230 18.43 -7.38 12.58
CA THR A 230 19.50 -6.49 13.06
C THR A 230 19.70 -5.29 12.12
N MET A 231 18.59 -4.72 11.67
CA MET A 231 18.65 -3.64 10.68
C MET A 231 19.18 -2.37 11.36
N PRO A 232 20.22 -1.74 10.81
CA PRO A 232 20.71 -0.48 11.35
C PRO A 232 19.68 0.63 11.15
N ARG A 233 19.78 1.66 11.97
CA ARG A 233 19.11 2.94 11.67
C ARG A 233 19.59 3.45 10.31
N HIS A 234 18.69 4.05 9.53
CA HIS A 234 18.94 4.47 8.14
C HIS A 234 19.34 3.34 7.20
N ALA A 235 18.85 2.12 7.43
CA ALA A 235 19.08 1.01 6.51
C ALA A 235 18.58 1.32 5.09
N THR A 236 19.41 1.06 4.09
CA THR A 236 19.01 1.06 2.68
C THR A 236 18.56 -0.33 2.28
N TYR A 237 17.33 -0.46 1.81
CA TYR A 237 16.71 -1.75 1.51
C TYR A 237 16.32 -1.82 0.03
N LEU A 238 16.94 -2.76 -0.69
CA LEU A 238 16.62 -3.02 -2.10
C LEU A 238 15.46 -4.00 -2.24
N TRP A 239 14.38 -3.55 -2.88
CA TRP A 239 13.17 -4.34 -3.08
C TRP A 239 13.29 -5.37 -4.20
N THR A 240 13.95 -6.49 -3.92
CA THR A 240 14.04 -7.65 -4.83
C THR A 240 12.88 -8.63 -4.68
N LEU A 241 12.18 -8.61 -3.54
CA LEU A 241 10.97 -9.40 -3.33
C LEU A 241 9.72 -8.53 -3.60
N PRO A 242 8.65 -9.09 -4.21
CA PRO A 242 7.44 -8.33 -4.45
C PRO A 242 6.78 -7.82 -3.16
N MET A 243 6.45 -6.53 -3.11
CA MET A 243 5.78 -5.88 -1.99
C MET A 243 4.35 -6.41 -1.75
N PHE A 244 3.74 -7.13 -2.68
CA PHE A 244 2.42 -7.74 -2.43
C PHE A 244 2.49 -8.94 -1.46
N HIS A 245 3.64 -9.62 -1.36
CA HIS A 245 3.74 -10.84 -0.54
C HIS A 245 3.60 -10.51 0.94
N CYS A 246 2.49 -10.92 1.55
CA CYS A 246 2.15 -10.58 2.94
C CYS A 246 2.23 -9.05 3.17
N ASN A 247 1.79 -8.25 2.17
CA ASN A 247 1.97 -6.78 2.09
C ASN A 247 3.41 -6.34 2.39
N GLY A 248 4.35 -7.12 1.88
CA GLY A 248 5.79 -6.94 1.94
C GLY A 248 6.41 -7.39 3.26
N TRP A 249 5.85 -8.42 3.92
CA TRP A 249 6.29 -8.91 5.24
C TRP A 249 6.38 -7.80 6.30
N CYS A 250 5.55 -6.76 6.16
CA CYS A 250 5.59 -5.52 6.94
C CYS A 250 6.86 -4.66 6.80
N PHE A 251 7.79 -4.99 5.89
CA PHE A 251 8.97 -4.15 5.61
C PHE A 251 8.67 -2.75 5.06
N PRO A 252 7.56 -2.48 4.33
CA PRO A 252 7.18 -1.11 3.98
C PRO A 252 7.04 -0.24 5.24
N TRP A 253 6.44 -0.79 6.29
CA TRP A 253 6.30 -0.12 7.59
C TRP A 253 7.59 -0.17 8.43
N THR A 254 8.36 -1.25 8.38
CA THR A 254 9.63 -1.39 9.12
C THR A 254 10.63 -0.30 8.79
N LEU A 255 10.83 0.06 7.51
CA LEU A 255 11.82 1.09 7.21
C LEU A 255 11.45 2.45 7.77
N SER A 256 10.15 2.78 7.83
CA SER A 256 9.71 4.02 8.48
C SER A 256 10.07 4.05 9.97
N VAL A 257 10.11 2.91 10.66
CA VAL A 257 10.61 2.81 12.06
C VAL A 257 12.08 3.23 12.15
N LEU A 258 12.87 2.80 11.16
CA LEU A 258 14.33 2.94 11.11
C LEU A 258 14.81 4.26 10.48
N PHE A 259 13.89 5.07 9.94
CA PHE A 259 14.22 6.14 9.00
C PHE A 259 15.04 5.61 7.81
N GLY A 260 14.75 4.38 7.35
CA GLY A 260 15.46 3.72 6.26
C GLY A 260 15.09 4.26 4.89
N THR A 261 15.81 3.81 3.86
CA THR A 261 15.56 4.17 2.46
C THR A 261 15.08 2.93 1.70
N HIS A 262 13.90 3.00 1.10
CA HIS A 262 13.41 2.03 0.14
C HIS A 262 14.07 2.28 -1.22
N VAL A 263 14.77 1.29 -1.78
CA VAL A 263 15.22 1.30 -3.16
C VAL A 263 14.28 0.42 -3.97
N CYS A 264 13.37 1.05 -4.72
CA CYS A 264 12.39 0.39 -5.56
C CYS A 264 13.09 -0.24 -6.77
N LEU A 265 12.73 -1.49 -7.05
CA LEU A 265 13.19 -2.21 -8.23
C LEU A 265 11.98 -2.86 -8.89
N ARG A 266 11.45 -2.20 -9.92
CA ARG A 266 10.26 -2.63 -10.65
C ARG A 266 10.37 -4.07 -11.16
N GLU A 267 11.53 -4.42 -11.71
CA GLU A 267 11.83 -5.75 -12.23
C GLU A 267 13.17 -6.25 -11.72
N VAL A 268 13.19 -7.49 -11.23
CA VAL A 268 14.39 -8.13 -10.69
C VAL A 268 15.26 -8.64 -11.85
N ARG A 269 16.12 -7.77 -12.38
CA ARG A 269 17.13 -8.08 -13.40
C ARG A 269 18.53 -8.01 -12.80
N ALA A 270 19.49 -8.74 -13.37
CA ALA A 270 20.86 -8.79 -12.83
C ALA A 270 21.58 -7.44 -12.91
N GLU A 271 21.46 -6.73 -14.04
CA GLU A 271 22.16 -5.46 -14.29
C GLU A 271 21.83 -4.36 -13.27
N PRO A 272 20.57 -4.10 -12.88
CA PRO A 272 20.28 -3.13 -11.81
C PRO A 272 20.75 -3.52 -10.40
N ILE A 273 21.17 -4.77 -10.18
CA ILE A 273 21.57 -5.30 -8.86
C ILE A 273 23.09 -5.24 -8.66
N TRP A 274 23.88 -5.44 -9.71
CA TRP A 274 25.34 -5.61 -9.69
C TRP A 274 26.06 -4.45 -10.37
#